data_AF-A0A954PZP8-F1
#
_entry.id   AF-A0A954PZP8-F1
#
_cell.length_a   1.000
_cell.length_b   1.000
_cell.length_c   1.000
_cell.angle_alpha   90.00
_cell.angle_beta   90.00
_cell.angle_gamma   90.00
#
_symmetry.space_group_name_H-M   'P 1'
#
loop_
_entity.id
_entity.type
_entity.pdbx_description
1 polymer ?
#
loop_
_entity_poly.entity_id
_entity_poly.type
_entity_poly.pdbx_seq_one_letter_code
_entity_poly.pdbx_strand_id
1 'polypeptide(L)'
;MFDSKLAREHDWRQLHSQSFEQNPTLLPPSADRFALGVELDLEFLSPRNELAVISLHEPVDLEKLQQRIPGKPDSIGSQTIIEMDNGNFIVPYSDQLVLMVRMASRQWLARQLGFAEAPGGTAIAPILSESIDRVAIEEAQISLAIDLTGAVAESAVDSLIENSAVLSEIDDGKARLAKEISSAQGIVLLIQFDETMHGAIEMVFGEESKMLATVAKPFMLEFLDSVGASLPEFNEWTAETDGNRIQLSGPITIPSLHKILSLLQVDTRDLDLADRTEKQTGSKVPEALIAERATKRYAARINNMISAIQAGQNTDQFYRQLLWTDRTAKAITQMSTRNVDPKVLRLGNEIARNLFGIVSDFQQAAETANYRGAAETPPPFDWHTNMVPYYTFVTPYGRYYRYRPLSYAQINMHTSLVRRRAIEAEEFRRANESAKRLFSEIELKLEEMNYHMDRSIGR
;
A
#
# COMPACT_ATOMS: atom_id res chain seq x y z
N MET A 1 20.50 -0.16 -9.53
CA MET A 1 19.41 -0.40 -10.51
C MET A 1 19.86 -0.15 -11.95
N PHE A 2 20.23 1.09 -12.33
CA PHE A 2 20.55 1.45 -13.73
C PHE A 2 21.83 0.82 -14.30
N ASP A 3 22.71 0.30 -13.43
CA ASP A 3 23.95 -0.35 -13.85
C ASP A 3 23.84 -1.86 -14.12
N SER A 4 22.66 -2.46 -13.88
CA SER A 4 22.43 -3.88 -14.20
C SER A 4 22.54 -4.13 -15.71
N LYS A 5 22.91 -5.35 -16.10
CA LYS A 5 23.02 -5.77 -17.51
C LYS A 5 21.70 -5.53 -18.26
N LEU A 6 20.58 -5.97 -17.69
CA LEU A 6 19.23 -5.75 -18.20
C LEU A 6 18.92 -4.26 -18.39
N ALA A 7 19.25 -3.42 -17.40
CA ALA A 7 18.99 -1.98 -17.47
C ALA A 7 19.80 -1.29 -18.59
N ARG A 8 21.02 -1.76 -18.87
CA ARG A 8 21.84 -1.25 -19.98
C ARG A 8 21.34 -1.75 -21.34
N GLU A 9 20.97 -3.02 -21.44
CA GLU A 9 20.46 -3.61 -22.69
C GLU A 9 19.15 -2.97 -23.16
N HIS A 10 18.31 -2.54 -22.22
CA HIS A 10 17.03 -1.88 -22.50
C HIS A 10 17.08 -0.35 -22.37
N ASP A 11 18.27 0.25 -22.30
CA ASP A 11 18.46 1.71 -22.17
C ASP A 11 17.61 2.34 -21.05
N TRP A 12 17.47 1.64 -19.91
CA TRP A 12 16.58 2.06 -18.83
C TRP A 12 16.93 3.43 -18.29
N ARG A 13 18.19 3.86 -18.29
CA ARG A 13 18.54 5.22 -17.84
C ARG A 13 17.97 6.28 -18.80
N GLN A 14 18.03 6.05 -20.11
CA GLN A 14 17.48 6.97 -21.10
C GLN A 14 15.95 6.92 -21.12
N LEU A 15 15.36 5.71 -21.09
CA LEU A 15 13.92 5.54 -20.96
C LEU A 15 13.41 6.12 -19.63
N HIS A 16 14.17 5.99 -18.56
CA HIS A 16 13.86 6.58 -17.27
C HIS A 16 13.96 8.09 -17.33
N SER A 17 14.99 8.71 -17.93
CA SER A 17 15.01 10.17 -18.10
C SER A 17 13.84 10.68 -18.96
N GLN A 18 13.51 9.99 -20.05
CA GLN A 18 12.39 10.33 -20.92
C GLN A 18 11.03 10.10 -20.26
N SER A 19 10.89 8.99 -19.52
CA SER A 19 9.69 8.63 -18.77
C SER A 19 9.55 9.51 -17.53
N PHE A 20 10.64 9.88 -16.86
CA PHE A 20 10.66 10.82 -15.76
C PHE A 20 10.16 12.19 -16.23
N GLU A 21 10.45 12.64 -17.44
CA GLU A 21 9.82 13.85 -17.97
C GLU A 21 8.28 13.76 -18.10
N GLN A 22 7.74 12.55 -18.31
CA GLN A 22 6.33 12.28 -18.55
C GLN A 22 5.57 11.83 -17.27
N ASN A 23 6.25 11.13 -16.37
CA ASN A 23 5.80 10.41 -15.17
C ASN A 23 6.91 10.43 -14.10
N PRO A 24 7.09 11.54 -13.38
CA PRO A 24 8.22 11.76 -12.48
C PRO A 24 7.90 11.25 -11.06
N THR A 25 7.30 10.07 -11.01
CA THR A 25 6.97 9.32 -9.78
C THR A 25 8.10 8.41 -9.33
N LEU A 26 9.27 8.55 -9.93
CA LEU A 26 10.44 7.73 -9.68
C LEU A 26 11.56 8.61 -9.11
N LEU A 27 12.58 7.93 -8.59
CA LEU A 27 13.87 8.50 -8.25
C LEU A 27 14.33 9.52 -9.31
N PRO A 28 14.78 10.74 -8.95
CA PRO A 28 15.32 11.63 -9.96
C PRO A 28 16.52 10.95 -10.66
N PRO A 29 16.81 11.23 -11.95
CA PRO A 29 17.92 10.60 -12.66
C PRO A 29 19.29 10.77 -11.99
N SER A 30 19.45 11.82 -11.17
CA SER A 30 20.65 12.09 -10.37
C SER A 30 20.75 11.29 -9.06
N ALA A 31 19.72 10.52 -8.69
CA ALA A 31 19.72 9.75 -7.45
C ALA A 31 20.48 8.43 -7.57
N ASP A 32 21.37 8.20 -6.61
CA ASP A 32 22.11 6.95 -6.44
C ASP A 32 21.33 5.97 -5.55
N ARG A 33 20.73 6.49 -4.48
CA ARG A 33 20.02 5.70 -3.47
C ARG A 33 18.76 6.41 -2.98
N PHE A 34 17.78 5.60 -2.62
CA PHE A 34 16.50 6.01 -2.09
C PHE A 34 16.15 5.20 -0.86
N ALA A 35 15.71 5.87 0.19
CA ALA A 35 15.00 5.24 1.28
C ALA A 35 13.72 6.03 1.54
N LEU A 36 12.60 5.33 1.73
CA LEU A 36 11.34 5.94 2.14
C LEU A 36 10.90 5.30 3.46
N GLY A 37 10.88 6.10 4.52
CA GLY A 37 10.26 5.75 5.78
C GLY A 37 8.81 6.23 5.80
N VAL A 38 7.88 5.35 6.18
CA VAL A 38 6.45 5.66 6.27
C VAL A 38 5.93 5.23 7.65
N GLU A 39 5.29 6.16 8.35
CA GLU A 39 4.40 5.79 9.46
C GLU A 39 3.07 5.34 8.86
N LEU A 40 2.81 4.03 8.90
CA LEU A 40 1.66 3.41 8.24
C LEU A 40 0.57 3.09 9.26
N ASP A 41 -0.66 3.52 8.96
CA ASP A 41 -1.84 2.98 9.60
C ASP A 41 -2.15 1.62 8.94
N LEU A 42 -1.93 0.53 9.66
CA LEU A 42 -2.08 -0.83 9.12
C LEU A 42 -3.54 -1.23 8.90
N GLU A 43 -4.49 -0.62 9.62
CA GLU A 43 -5.92 -0.91 9.45
C GLU A 43 -6.43 -0.37 8.10
N PHE A 44 -6.01 0.84 7.74
CA PHE A 44 -6.43 1.50 6.50
C PHE A 44 -5.38 1.48 5.39
N LEU A 45 -4.21 0.88 5.66
CA LEU A 45 -3.01 0.93 4.82
C LEU A 45 -2.71 2.35 4.30
N SER A 46 -2.89 3.34 5.18
CA SER A 46 -2.77 4.76 4.82
C SER A 46 -1.54 5.39 5.48
N PRO A 47 -0.70 6.12 4.72
CA PRO A 47 0.45 6.81 5.30
C PRO A 47 -0.02 7.97 6.18
N ARG A 48 0.60 8.12 7.34
CA ARG A 48 0.40 9.27 8.25
C ARG A 48 1.50 10.30 8.10
N ASN A 49 2.75 9.86 8.09
CA ASN A 49 3.94 10.68 7.88
C ASN A 49 4.88 9.95 6.93
N GLU A 50 5.52 10.69 6.03
CA GLU A 50 6.50 10.13 5.09
C GLU A 50 7.79 10.95 5.11
N LEU A 51 8.91 10.25 5.11
CA LEU A 51 10.26 10.81 4.99
C LEU A 51 11.02 10.03 3.94
N ALA A 52 11.25 10.66 2.79
CA ALA A 52 12.18 10.15 1.80
C ALA A 52 13.57 10.73 2.05
N VAL A 53 14.58 9.88 1.92
CA VAL A 53 16.00 10.21 1.97
C VAL A 53 16.60 9.85 0.62
N ILE A 54 17.18 10.83 -0.05
CA ILE A 54 17.65 10.71 -1.43
C ILE A 54 19.13 11.09 -1.44
N SER A 55 19.97 10.13 -1.81
CA SER A 55 21.39 10.37 -2.08
C SER A 55 21.55 10.71 -3.55
N LEU A 56 22.22 11.81 -3.84
CA LEU A 56 22.46 12.31 -5.19
C LEU A 56 23.95 12.21 -5.54
N HIS A 57 24.27 11.91 -6.80
CA HIS A 57 25.66 11.89 -7.23
C HIS A 57 26.25 13.31 -7.36
N GLU A 58 25.38 14.31 -7.54
CA GLU A 58 25.72 15.73 -7.72
C GLU A 58 25.42 16.55 -6.46
N PRO A 59 26.24 17.57 -6.15
CA PRO A 59 25.98 18.45 -5.02
C PRO A 59 24.66 19.22 -5.15
N VAL A 60 23.97 19.38 -4.03
CA VAL A 60 22.72 20.10 -3.88
C VAL A 60 23.00 21.60 -3.84
N ASP A 61 22.61 22.30 -4.90
CA ASP A 61 22.66 23.76 -4.97
C ASP A 61 21.35 24.35 -4.45
N LEU A 62 21.43 24.94 -3.26
CA LEU A 62 20.31 25.54 -2.53
C LEU A 62 19.61 26.67 -3.30
N GLU A 63 20.37 27.53 -3.99
CA GLU A 63 19.80 28.63 -4.77
C GLU A 63 19.07 28.09 -6.00
N LYS A 64 19.65 27.09 -6.68
CA LYS A 64 18.99 26.42 -7.80
C LYS A 64 17.72 25.69 -7.36
N LEU A 65 17.74 25.02 -6.20
CA LEU A 65 16.54 24.40 -5.62
C LEU A 65 15.45 25.46 -5.37
N GLN A 66 15.76 26.56 -4.68
CA GLN A 66 14.77 27.61 -4.41
C GLN A 66 14.18 28.27 -5.67
N GLN A 67 14.95 28.34 -6.76
CA GLN A 67 14.44 28.85 -8.04
C GLN A 67 13.50 27.87 -8.75
N ARG A 68 13.67 26.56 -8.52
CA ARG A 68 12.90 25.49 -9.18
C ARG A 68 11.66 25.09 -8.38
N ILE A 69 11.80 25.00 -7.06
CA ILE A 69 10.78 24.48 -6.17
C ILE A 69 9.88 25.63 -5.69
N PRO A 70 8.56 25.57 -5.95
CA PRO A 70 7.63 26.53 -5.38
C PRO A 70 7.53 26.31 -3.86
N GLY A 71 8.20 27.17 -3.10
CA GLY A 71 8.18 27.11 -1.65
C GLY A 71 8.84 28.32 -1.00
N LYS A 72 8.65 28.43 0.31
CA LYS A 72 9.23 29.49 1.14
C LYS A 72 10.42 28.92 1.91
N PRO A 73 11.60 29.55 1.83
CA PRO A 73 12.71 29.20 2.71
C PRO A 73 12.33 29.41 4.18
N ASP A 74 12.63 28.43 5.04
CA ASP A 74 12.55 28.51 6.50
C ASP A 74 13.77 27.79 7.11
N SER A 75 13.88 27.75 8.43
CA SER A 75 14.93 27.06 9.16
C SER A 75 14.39 26.30 10.37
N ILE A 76 14.93 25.11 10.61
CA ILE A 76 14.69 24.32 11.82
C ILE A 76 16.04 24.04 12.47
N GLY A 77 16.32 24.67 13.61
CA GLY A 77 17.66 24.61 14.20
C GLY A 77 18.70 25.23 13.25
N SER A 78 19.78 24.52 12.96
CA SER A 78 20.79 24.90 11.96
C SER A 78 20.43 24.50 10.53
N GLN A 79 19.36 23.75 10.33
CA GLN A 79 19.01 23.18 9.04
C GLN A 79 18.10 24.11 8.24
N THR A 80 18.54 24.48 7.03
CA THR A 80 17.70 25.18 6.05
C THR A 80 16.66 24.22 5.50
N ILE A 81 15.42 24.69 5.38
CA ILE A 81 14.31 23.94 4.78
C ILE A 81 13.59 24.79 3.73
N ILE A 82 12.89 24.14 2.81
CA ILE A 82 11.95 24.77 1.87
C ILE A 82 10.56 24.22 2.19
N GLU A 83 9.67 25.08 2.69
CA GLU A 83 8.26 24.75 2.92
C GLU A 83 7.48 24.96 1.61
N MET A 84 6.92 23.89 1.08
CA MET A 84 6.13 23.92 -0.15
C MET A 84 4.69 24.37 0.13
N ASP A 85 4.01 24.90 -0.89
CA ASP A 85 2.62 25.40 -0.75
C ASP A 85 1.61 24.32 -0.31
N ASN A 86 1.94 23.04 -0.49
CA ASN A 86 1.13 21.89 -0.07
C ASN A 86 1.47 21.39 1.36
N GLY A 87 2.29 22.12 2.11
CA GLY A 87 2.70 21.77 3.48
C GLY A 87 3.77 20.68 3.58
N ASN A 88 4.34 20.26 2.45
CA ASN A 88 5.50 19.36 2.43
C ASN A 88 6.79 20.16 2.64
N PHE A 89 7.86 19.49 3.03
CA PHE A 89 9.17 20.10 3.25
C PHE A 89 10.25 19.42 2.42
N ILE A 90 11.19 20.22 1.94
CA ILE A 90 12.43 19.74 1.34
C ILE A 90 13.60 20.25 2.19
N VAL A 91 14.49 19.31 2.53
CA VAL A 91 15.61 19.56 3.43
C VAL A 91 16.92 19.14 2.74
N PRO A 92 17.72 20.08 2.24
CA PRO A 92 19.08 19.82 1.76
C PRO A 92 19.98 19.54 2.96
N TYR A 93 19.96 18.29 3.45
CA TYR A 93 20.59 17.89 4.71
C TYR A 93 22.11 17.91 4.63
N SER A 94 22.68 17.56 3.48
CA SER A 94 24.10 17.72 3.18
C SER A 94 24.31 17.98 1.69
N ASP A 95 25.56 18.17 1.28
CA ASP A 95 25.92 18.41 -0.13
C ASP A 95 25.32 17.36 -1.07
N GLN A 96 25.12 16.11 -0.68
CA GLN A 96 24.60 15.06 -1.56
C GLN A 96 23.36 14.36 -1.01
N LEU A 97 22.77 14.90 0.06
CA LEU A 97 21.63 14.29 0.72
C LEU A 97 20.46 15.27 0.79
N VAL A 98 19.34 14.88 0.18
CA VAL A 98 18.08 15.60 0.27
C VAL A 98 17.05 14.76 0.99
N LEU A 99 16.36 15.37 1.96
CA LEU A 99 15.17 14.80 2.56
C LEU A 99 13.94 15.44 1.94
N MET A 100 12.93 14.62 1.66
CA MET A 100 11.60 15.09 1.29
C MET A 100 10.61 14.56 2.31
N VAL A 101 9.87 15.48 2.92
CA VAL A 101 8.98 15.18 4.04
C VAL A 101 7.57 15.51 3.61
N ARG A 102 6.66 14.55 3.76
CA ARG A 102 5.27 14.69 3.32
C ARG A 102 4.29 14.34 4.42
N MET A 103 3.12 14.97 4.35
CA MET A 103 2.01 14.75 5.29
C MET A 103 2.37 15.00 6.76
N ALA A 104 3.53 15.60 7.03
CA ALA A 104 4.04 15.79 8.37
C ALA A 104 3.97 17.25 8.79
N SER A 105 3.88 17.48 10.10
CA SER A 105 3.98 18.82 10.65
C SER A 105 5.43 19.28 10.76
N ARG A 106 5.64 20.60 10.79
CA ARG A 106 6.95 21.20 11.10
C ARG A 106 7.55 20.68 12.42
N GLN A 107 6.69 20.42 13.43
CA GLN A 107 7.14 19.86 14.71
C GLN A 107 7.64 18.41 14.56
N TRP A 108 6.95 17.59 13.76
CA TRP A 108 7.38 16.23 13.48
C TRP A 108 8.74 16.23 12.78
N LEU A 109 8.91 17.08 11.75
CA LEU A 109 10.19 17.23 11.06
C LEU A 109 11.31 17.66 12.01
N ALA A 110 11.07 18.65 12.88
CA ALA A 110 12.05 19.09 13.85
C ALA A 110 12.49 17.97 14.81
N ARG A 111 11.57 17.07 15.19
CA ARG A 111 11.93 15.89 15.98
C ARG A 111 12.80 14.93 15.19
N GLN A 112 12.46 14.62 13.94
CA GLN A 112 13.26 13.70 13.12
C GLN A 112 14.69 14.22 12.87
N LEU A 113 14.84 15.52 12.60
CA LEU A 113 16.16 16.15 12.46
C LEU A 113 16.96 16.07 13.77
N GLY A 114 16.33 16.38 14.91
CA GLY A 114 16.98 16.22 16.21
C GLY A 114 17.35 14.77 16.56
N PHE A 115 16.54 13.80 16.11
CA PHE A 115 16.84 12.37 16.25
C PHE A 115 18.05 11.95 15.42
N ALA A 116 18.18 12.47 14.19
CA ALA A 116 19.31 12.16 13.31
C ALA A 116 20.66 12.66 13.86
N GLU A 117 20.64 13.72 14.69
CA GLU A 117 21.83 14.29 15.32
C GLU A 117 22.19 13.65 16.68
N ALA A 118 21.31 12.81 17.24
CA ALA A 118 21.50 12.26 18.58
C ALA A 118 22.58 11.15 18.62
N PRO A 119 23.56 11.22 19.54
CA PRO A 119 24.57 10.17 19.69
C PRO A 119 23.95 8.88 20.25
N GLY A 120 24.19 7.75 19.59
CA GLY A 120 23.72 6.43 20.03
C GLY A 120 22.99 5.61 18.96
N GLY A 121 22.63 6.24 17.84
CA GLY A 121 21.89 5.58 16.76
C GLY A 121 20.45 5.21 17.16
N THR A 122 19.59 5.04 16.16
CA THR A 122 18.19 4.67 16.38
C THR A 122 18.04 3.16 16.37
N ALA A 123 17.31 2.60 17.33
CA ALA A 123 16.83 1.22 17.23
C ALA A 123 15.69 1.18 16.18
N ILE A 124 16.03 0.76 14.96
CA ILE A 124 15.05 0.44 13.93
C ILE A 124 14.53 -0.99 14.20
N ALA A 125 13.27 -1.26 13.88
CA ALA A 125 12.72 -2.60 14.02
C ALA A 125 13.58 -3.63 13.25
N PRO A 126 13.85 -4.82 13.80
CA PRO A 126 14.77 -5.78 13.20
C PRO A 126 14.46 -6.11 11.74
N ILE A 127 13.18 -6.26 11.39
CA ILE A 127 12.76 -6.58 10.01
C ILE A 127 13.06 -5.45 9.01
N LEU A 128 12.97 -4.20 9.46
CA LEU A 128 13.29 -3.04 8.63
C LEU A 128 14.82 -2.90 8.47
N SER A 129 15.59 -3.20 9.52
CA SER A 129 17.06 -3.25 9.44
C SER A 129 17.52 -4.33 8.46
N GLU A 130 16.97 -5.53 8.58
CA GLU A 130 17.29 -6.65 7.67
C GLU A 130 16.99 -6.29 6.20
N SER A 131 15.84 -5.65 5.95
CA SER A 131 15.45 -5.17 4.62
C SER A 131 16.47 -4.18 4.02
N ILE A 132 17.01 -3.28 4.85
CA ILE A 132 18.09 -2.35 4.45
C ILE A 132 19.38 -3.12 4.16
N ASP A 133 19.76 -4.05 5.04
CA ASP A 133 20.99 -4.83 4.90
C ASP A 133 21.00 -5.64 3.61
N ARG A 134 19.86 -6.24 3.21
CA ARG A 134 19.73 -6.98 1.94
C ARG A 134 19.96 -6.12 0.70
N VAL A 135 19.59 -4.84 0.73
CA VAL A 135 19.94 -3.91 -0.35
C VAL A 135 21.42 -3.53 -0.30
N ALA A 136 21.97 -3.35 0.90
CA ALA A 136 23.37 -2.97 1.10
C ALA A 136 24.36 -4.04 0.62
N ILE A 137 24.01 -5.32 0.73
CA ILE A 137 24.83 -6.45 0.26
C ILE A 137 24.50 -6.88 -1.19
N GLU A 138 23.71 -6.07 -1.92
CA GLU A 138 23.31 -6.30 -3.31
C GLU A 138 22.49 -7.58 -3.55
N GLU A 139 21.94 -8.18 -2.49
CA GLU A 139 20.96 -9.28 -2.61
C GLU A 139 19.66 -8.80 -3.25
N ALA A 140 19.31 -7.52 -3.16
CA ALA A 140 18.18 -6.95 -3.89
C ALA A 140 18.50 -5.51 -4.29
N GLN A 141 17.90 -5.02 -5.38
CA GLN A 141 18.00 -3.61 -5.75
C GLN A 141 16.79 -2.80 -5.28
N ILE A 142 15.65 -3.46 -5.00
CA ILE A 142 14.50 -2.85 -4.34
C ILE A 142 14.10 -3.76 -3.18
N SER A 143 13.86 -3.15 -2.03
CA SER A 143 13.37 -3.82 -0.83
C SER A 143 12.27 -2.95 -0.22
N LEU A 144 11.12 -3.55 0.06
CA LEU A 144 10.01 -2.93 0.76
C LEU A 144 9.69 -3.81 1.97
N ALA A 145 9.71 -3.24 3.16
CA ALA A 145 9.40 -3.96 4.38
C ALA A 145 8.32 -3.25 5.19
N ILE A 146 7.44 -4.04 5.79
CA ILE A 146 6.39 -3.59 6.71
C ILE A 146 6.60 -4.34 8.02
N ASP A 147 6.77 -3.59 9.11
CA ASP A 147 6.77 -4.15 10.46
C ASP A 147 5.34 -4.45 10.89
N LEU A 148 5.08 -5.71 11.25
CA LEU A 148 3.79 -6.21 11.71
C LEU A 148 3.83 -6.63 13.18
N THR A 149 4.92 -6.35 13.89
CA THR A 149 5.08 -6.72 15.30
C THR A 149 3.94 -6.16 16.14
N GLY A 150 3.11 -7.06 16.69
CA GLY A 150 1.95 -6.70 17.51
C GLY A 150 0.77 -6.13 16.73
N ALA A 151 0.78 -6.19 15.40
CA ALA A 151 -0.33 -5.73 14.57
C ALA A 151 -1.53 -6.68 14.57
N VAL A 152 -1.28 -7.98 14.79
CA VAL A 152 -2.31 -9.03 14.70
C VAL A 152 -2.66 -9.53 16.10
N ALA A 153 -3.87 -9.22 16.56
CA ALA A 153 -4.39 -9.77 17.80
C ALA A 153 -4.81 -11.24 17.61
N GLU A 154 -4.38 -12.13 18.51
CA GLU A 154 -4.73 -13.57 18.46
C GLU A 154 -6.25 -13.80 18.34
N SER A 155 -7.07 -13.02 19.06
CA SER A 155 -8.53 -13.10 18.99
C SER A 155 -9.12 -12.69 17.64
N ALA A 156 -8.43 -11.86 16.87
CA ALA A 156 -8.85 -11.49 15.52
C ALA A 156 -8.53 -12.62 14.51
N VAL A 157 -7.52 -13.45 14.82
CA VAL A 157 -7.10 -14.55 13.95
C VAL A 157 -8.14 -15.66 13.90
N ASP A 158 -8.89 -15.92 14.99
CA ASP A 158 -9.94 -16.94 14.98
C ASP A 158 -10.97 -16.69 13.87
N SER A 159 -11.42 -15.43 13.75
CA SER A 159 -12.34 -15.03 12.67
C SER A 159 -11.69 -15.12 11.29
N LEU A 160 -10.38 -14.83 11.19
CA LEU A 160 -9.63 -14.95 9.94
C LEU A 160 -9.51 -16.41 9.49
N ILE A 161 -9.18 -17.33 10.41
CA ILE A 161 -9.11 -18.78 10.14
C ILE A 161 -10.48 -19.28 9.69
N GLU A 162 -11.54 -18.88 10.40
CA GLU A 162 -12.90 -19.30 10.07
C GLU A 162 -13.37 -18.78 8.73
N ASN A 163 -12.96 -17.57 8.31
CA ASN A 163 -13.39 -16.97 7.04
C ASN A 163 -12.48 -17.33 5.85
N SER A 164 -11.27 -17.81 6.12
CA SER A 164 -10.32 -18.19 5.08
C SER A 164 -10.72 -19.51 4.41
N ALA A 165 -10.66 -19.54 3.08
CA ALA A 165 -10.90 -20.76 2.31
C ALA A 165 -9.77 -21.78 2.51
N VAL A 166 -8.56 -21.33 2.81
CA VAL A 166 -7.36 -22.17 2.96
C VAL A 166 -7.17 -22.62 4.40
N LEU A 167 -7.25 -21.70 5.35
CA LEU A 167 -6.94 -21.96 6.76
C LEU A 167 -8.06 -22.72 7.47
N SER A 168 -9.31 -22.62 6.99
CA SER A 168 -10.43 -23.36 7.58
C SER A 168 -10.33 -24.88 7.37
N GLU A 169 -9.53 -25.34 6.41
CA GLU A 169 -9.26 -26.76 6.15
C GLU A 169 -8.24 -27.36 7.14
N ILE A 170 -7.58 -26.54 7.95
CA ILE A 170 -6.66 -27.00 9.00
C ILE A 170 -7.48 -27.35 10.25
N ASP A 171 -7.97 -28.59 10.30
CA ASP A 171 -8.88 -29.08 11.35
C ASP A 171 -8.22 -29.16 12.74
N ASP A 172 -7.01 -29.73 12.82
CA ASP A 172 -6.27 -29.90 14.07
C ASP A 172 -5.31 -28.74 14.31
N GLY A 173 -5.50 -28.02 15.43
CA GLY A 173 -4.52 -27.02 15.89
C GLY A 173 -4.87 -25.56 15.63
N LYS A 174 -6.14 -25.20 15.42
CA LYS A 174 -6.60 -23.80 15.24
C LYS A 174 -6.01 -22.81 16.24
N ALA A 175 -5.98 -23.14 17.54
CA ALA A 175 -5.37 -22.28 18.55
C ALA A 175 -3.86 -22.07 18.33
N ARG A 176 -3.16 -23.12 17.88
CA ARG A 176 -1.74 -23.03 17.57
C ARG A 176 -1.52 -22.24 16.27
N LEU A 177 -2.38 -22.42 15.27
CA LEU A 177 -2.37 -21.66 14.02
C LEU A 177 -2.65 -20.17 14.27
N ALA A 178 -3.60 -19.87 15.15
CA ALA A 178 -3.90 -18.52 15.60
C ALA A 178 -2.67 -17.86 16.23
N LYS A 179 -1.99 -18.60 17.12
CA LYS A 179 -0.73 -18.17 17.73
C LYS A 179 0.36 -17.93 16.68
N GLU A 180 0.55 -18.85 15.73
CA GLU A 180 1.52 -18.75 14.65
C GLU A 180 1.29 -17.48 13.80
N ILE A 181 0.07 -17.26 13.31
CA ILE A 181 -0.31 -16.08 12.51
C ILE A 181 -0.18 -14.79 13.34
N SER A 182 -0.63 -14.79 14.60
CA SER A 182 -0.52 -13.62 15.48
C SER A 182 0.92 -13.24 15.81
N SER A 183 1.86 -14.17 15.63
CA SER A 183 3.29 -13.93 15.81
C SER A 183 3.95 -13.24 14.62
N ALA A 184 3.20 -12.85 13.58
CA ALA A 184 3.73 -12.13 12.43
C ALA A 184 4.59 -10.93 12.87
N GLN A 185 5.82 -10.88 12.36
CA GLN A 185 6.81 -9.84 12.64
C GLN A 185 6.91 -8.86 11.48
N GLY A 186 6.71 -9.31 10.26
CA GLY A 186 6.70 -8.42 9.12
C GLY A 186 6.56 -9.10 7.78
N ILE A 187 6.44 -8.27 6.76
CA ILE A 187 6.42 -8.68 5.35
C ILE A 187 7.55 -7.95 4.65
N VAL A 188 8.30 -8.66 3.81
CA VAL A 188 9.38 -8.10 3.00
C VAL A 188 9.15 -8.48 1.55
N LEU A 189 9.16 -7.49 0.65
CA LEU A 189 9.22 -7.67 -0.79
C LEU A 189 10.61 -7.31 -1.26
N LEU A 190 11.24 -8.22 -2.01
CA LEU A 190 12.55 -8.05 -2.63
C LEU A 190 12.40 -8.13 -4.14
N ILE A 191 13.13 -7.28 -4.85
CA ILE A 191 13.24 -7.34 -6.31
C ILE A 191 14.70 -7.30 -6.72
N GLN A 192 15.07 -8.30 -7.52
CA GLN A 192 16.38 -8.52 -8.09
C GLN A 192 16.35 -8.27 -9.61
N PHE A 193 17.36 -7.58 -10.12
CA PHE A 193 17.60 -7.37 -11.54
C PHE A 193 18.87 -8.13 -11.96
N ASP A 194 18.69 -9.30 -12.56
CA ASP A 194 19.76 -10.11 -13.15
C ASP A 194 19.71 -10.07 -14.70
N GLU A 195 19.66 -11.22 -15.37
CA GLU A 195 19.29 -11.32 -16.80
C GLU A 195 17.77 -11.19 -17.01
N THR A 196 17.01 -11.40 -15.95
CA THR A 196 15.57 -11.30 -15.81
C THR A 196 15.24 -10.55 -14.51
N MET A 197 13.98 -10.18 -14.31
CA MET A 197 13.56 -9.60 -13.03
C MET A 197 12.92 -10.68 -12.18
N HIS A 198 13.46 -10.86 -10.97
CA HIS A 198 12.94 -11.80 -9.98
C HIS A 198 12.41 -11.05 -8.77
N GLY A 199 11.26 -11.48 -8.26
CA GLY A 199 10.65 -10.97 -7.05
C GLY A 199 10.51 -12.06 -6.00
N ALA A 200 10.57 -11.67 -4.72
CA ALA A 200 10.26 -12.54 -3.59
C ALA A 200 9.47 -11.76 -2.54
N ILE A 201 8.38 -12.34 -2.04
CA ILE A 201 7.60 -11.85 -0.90
C ILE A 201 7.83 -12.82 0.24
N GLU A 202 8.34 -12.33 1.35
CA GLU A 202 8.54 -13.06 2.58
C GLU A 202 7.56 -12.59 3.65
N MET A 203 6.89 -13.52 4.31
CA MET A 203 6.21 -13.29 5.57
C MET A 203 7.03 -13.92 6.70
N VAL A 204 7.37 -13.13 7.71
CA VAL A 204 8.24 -13.53 8.82
C VAL A 204 7.42 -13.60 10.09
N PHE A 205 7.58 -14.71 10.82
CA PHE A 205 6.85 -15.01 12.06
C PHE A 205 7.79 -15.06 13.27
N GLY A 206 7.24 -14.87 14.46
CA GLY A 206 7.98 -14.97 15.72
C GLY A 206 8.24 -16.40 16.17
N GLU A 207 7.48 -17.36 15.64
CA GLU A 207 7.61 -18.80 15.90
C GLU A 207 7.76 -19.59 14.59
N GLU A 208 8.18 -20.85 14.68
CA GLU A 208 8.28 -21.72 13.49
C GLU A 208 6.93 -21.86 12.79
N SER A 209 6.90 -21.64 11.47
CA SER A 209 5.66 -21.59 10.69
C SER A 209 5.22 -22.98 10.19
N LYS A 210 5.18 -23.97 11.09
CA LYS A 210 5.00 -25.39 10.72
C LYS A 210 3.63 -25.71 10.15
N MET A 211 2.57 -25.08 10.65
CA MET A 211 1.22 -25.35 10.14
C MET A 211 0.97 -24.59 8.85
N LEU A 212 1.43 -23.35 8.75
CA LEU A 212 1.31 -22.59 7.51
C LEU A 212 2.17 -23.20 6.39
N ALA A 213 3.26 -23.89 6.71
CA ALA A 213 4.10 -24.55 5.70
C ALA A 213 3.36 -25.58 4.83
N THR A 214 2.32 -26.25 5.35
CA THR A 214 1.55 -27.22 4.56
C THR A 214 0.64 -26.56 3.52
N VAL A 215 0.32 -25.28 3.73
CA VAL A 215 -0.58 -24.46 2.91
C VAL A 215 0.09 -23.15 2.46
N ALA A 216 1.42 -23.10 2.42
CA ALA A 216 2.18 -21.87 2.26
C ALA A 216 1.78 -21.05 1.02
N LYS A 217 1.76 -21.69 -0.15
CA LYS A 217 1.36 -21.04 -1.41
C LYS A 217 -0.09 -20.52 -1.36
N PRO A 218 -1.11 -21.37 -1.13
CA PRO A 218 -2.49 -20.89 -1.11
C PRO A 218 -2.75 -19.85 -0.03
N PHE A 219 -2.11 -19.95 1.14
CA PHE A 219 -2.19 -18.94 2.20
C PHE A 219 -1.62 -17.59 1.75
N MET A 220 -0.41 -17.55 1.17
CA MET A 220 0.20 -16.32 0.69
C MET A 220 -0.65 -15.66 -0.41
N LEU A 221 -1.21 -16.45 -1.33
CA LEU A 221 -2.09 -15.93 -2.38
C LEU A 221 -3.39 -15.36 -1.82
N GLU A 222 -4.04 -16.07 -0.89
CA GLU A 222 -5.25 -15.58 -0.23
C GLU A 222 -4.98 -14.31 0.56
N PHE A 223 -3.84 -14.24 1.28
CA PHE A 223 -3.42 -13.05 2.00
C PHE A 223 -3.23 -11.85 1.04
N LEU A 224 -2.47 -12.01 -0.06
CA LEU A 224 -2.23 -10.95 -1.04
C LEU A 224 -3.51 -10.49 -1.75
N ASP A 225 -4.44 -11.42 -2.02
CA ASP A 225 -5.77 -11.11 -2.53
C ASP A 225 -6.58 -10.29 -1.51
N SER A 226 -6.53 -10.66 -0.22
CA SER A 226 -7.29 -9.99 0.84
C SER A 226 -6.89 -8.52 1.04
N VAL A 227 -5.61 -8.19 0.85
CA VAL A 227 -5.09 -6.82 0.94
C VAL A 227 -5.06 -6.09 -0.41
N GLY A 228 -5.57 -6.71 -1.48
CA GLY A 228 -5.60 -6.12 -2.83
C GLY A 228 -4.22 -5.94 -3.47
N ALA A 229 -3.19 -6.62 -2.97
CA ALA A 229 -1.82 -6.56 -3.46
C ALA A 229 -1.51 -7.61 -4.54
N SER A 230 -2.48 -8.46 -4.88
CA SER A 230 -2.34 -9.53 -5.86
C SER A 230 -1.89 -9.04 -7.25
N LEU A 231 -0.95 -9.80 -7.83
CA LEU A 231 -0.44 -9.62 -9.18
C LEU A 231 -0.67 -10.90 -10.01
N PRO A 232 -0.89 -10.79 -11.33
CA PRO A 232 -1.19 -11.95 -12.17
C PRO A 232 -0.15 -13.07 -12.06
N GLU A 233 1.13 -12.71 -11.95
CA GLU A 233 2.25 -13.66 -11.92
C GLU A 233 2.36 -14.46 -10.63
N PHE A 234 1.77 -13.99 -9.52
CA PHE A 234 1.89 -14.65 -8.22
C PHE A 234 1.33 -16.08 -8.21
N ASN A 235 0.32 -16.36 -9.06
CA ASN A 235 -0.21 -17.71 -9.21
C ASN A 235 0.83 -18.72 -9.71
N GLU A 236 1.80 -18.26 -10.50
CA GLU A 236 2.88 -19.08 -11.07
C GLU A 236 4.11 -19.13 -10.15
N TRP A 237 4.18 -18.27 -9.13
CA TRP A 237 5.30 -18.23 -8.19
C TRP A 237 5.35 -19.49 -7.32
N THR A 238 6.56 -19.85 -6.89
CA THR A 238 6.79 -20.99 -5.99
C THR A 238 6.80 -20.51 -4.56
N ALA A 239 6.22 -21.32 -3.66
CA ALA A 239 6.31 -21.05 -2.23
C ALA A 239 7.30 -22.00 -1.57
N GLU A 240 8.14 -21.44 -0.71
CA GLU A 240 9.12 -22.16 0.08
C GLU A 240 8.98 -21.73 1.55
N THR A 241 9.33 -22.62 2.47
CA THR A 241 9.30 -22.34 3.90
C THR A 241 10.64 -22.68 4.53
N ASP A 242 11.18 -21.74 5.30
CA ASP A 242 12.41 -21.93 6.05
C ASP A 242 12.22 -21.43 7.49
N GLY A 243 12.13 -22.38 8.43
CA GLY A 243 11.94 -22.09 9.86
C GLY A 243 10.68 -21.29 10.16
N ASN A 244 10.85 -19.98 10.38
CA ASN A 244 9.81 -19.01 10.69
C ASN A 244 9.46 -18.09 9.50
N ARG A 245 9.89 -18.44 8.29
CA ARG A 245 9.66 -17.67 7.07
C ARG A 245 8.88 -18.46 6.05
N ILE A 246 7.93 -17.79 5.42
CA ILE A 246 7.24 -18.26 4.22
C ILE A 246 7.58 -17.30 3.10
N GLN A 247 8.21 -17.82 2.06
CA GLN A 247 8.59 -17.07 0.87
C GLN A 247 7.71 -17.48 -0.30
N LEU A 248 7.22 -16.51 -1.08
CA LEU A 248 6.63 -16.70 -2.39
C LEU A 248 7.51 -15.97 -3.41
N SER A 249 8.06 -16.66 -4.40
CA SER A 249 9.03 -16.06 -5.34
C SER A 249 8.86 -16.52 -6.79
N GLY A 250 9.27 -15.67 -7.73
CA GLY A 250 9.24 -15.97 -9.15
C GLY A 250 9.56 -14.76 -10.03
N PRO A 251 9.41 -14.90 -11.36
CA PRO A 251 9.66 -13.80 -12.28
C PRO A 251 8.61 -12.68 -12.11
N ILE A 252 9.03 -11.42 -12.26
CA ILE A 252 8.16 -10.26 -12.25
C ILE A 252 8.19 -9.53 -13.60
N THR A 253 7.04 -9.03 -14.05
CA THR A 253 6.95 -8.24 -15.29
C THR A 253 7.15 -6.74 -15.04
N ILE A 254 7.50 -5.99 -16.10
CA ILE A 254 7.63 -4.52 -16.02
C ILE A 254 6.32 -3.85 -15.56
N PRO A 255 5.12 -4.21 -16.10
CA PRO A 255 3.86 -3.65 -15.60
C PRO A 255 3.64 -3.88 -14.10
N SER A 256 3.93 -5.09 -13.60
CA SER A 256 3.81 -5.42 -12.19
C SER A 256 4.82 -4.64 -11.33
N LEU A 257 6.06 -4.47 -11.79
CA LEU A 257 7.05 -3.61 -11.13
C LEU A 257 6.56 -2.14 -11.04
N HIS A 258 6.04 -1.57 -12.13
CA HIS A 258 5.49 -0.22 -12.11
C HIS A 258 4.34 -0.08 -11.11
N LYS A 259 3.48 -1.11 -11.03
CA LYS A 259 2.39 -1.17 -10.06
C LYS A 259 2.96 -1.13 -8.63
N ILE A 260 3.93 -1.97 -8.30
CA ILE A 260 4.60 -1.97 -6.99
C ILE A 260 5.24 -0.61 -6.68
N LEU A 261 6.01 -0.05 -7.63
CA LEU A 261 6.65 1.25 -7.45
C LEU A 261 5.63 2.39 -7.27
N SER A 262 4.42 2.24 -7.81
CA SER A 262 3.33 3.19 -7.58
C SER A 262 2.79 3.20 -6.14
N LEU A 263 3.20 2.26 -5.28
CA LEU A 263 2.96 2.35 -3.83
C LEU A 263 3.85 3.41 -3.16
N LEU A 264 5.06 3.62 -3.70
CA LEU A 264 6.12 4.44 -3.12
C LEU A 264 6.04 5.91 -3.56
N GLN A 265 4.83 6.44 -3.79
CA GLN A 265 4.59 7.70 -4.51
C GLN A 265 5.30 8.92 -3.94
N VAL A 266 6.55 9.15 -4.32
CA VAL A 266 7.26 10.40 -4.05
C VAL A 266 7.34 11.15 -5.36
N ASP A 267 6.62 12.27 -5.46
CA ASP A 267 6.73 13.17 -6.61
C ASP A 267 8.04 13.96 -6.45
N THR A 268 9.11 13.47 -7.07
CA THR A 268 10.46 14.05 -6.99
C THR A 268 10.74 15.02 -8.14
N ARG A 269 9.72 15.45 -8.90
CA ARG A 269 9.83 16.40 -10.02
C ARG A 269 10.75 17.58 -9.74
N ASP A 270 10.57 18.11 -8.54
CA ASP A 270 11.22 19.32 -8.07
C ASP A 270 12.70 19.08 -7.67
N LEU A 271 13.13 17.82 -7.60
CA LEU A 271 14.46 17.36 -7.19
C LEU A 271 15.36 16.92 -8.35
N ASP A 272 14.89 16.95 -9.60
CA ASP A 272 15.74 16.67 -10.76
C ASP A 272 16.74 17.82 -10.95
N LEU A 273 17.96 17.60 -10.47
CA LEU A 273 19.06 18.55 -10.54
C LEU A 273 19.82 18.49 -11.86
N ALA A 274 19.67 17.40 -12.64
CA ALA A 274 20.37 17.22 -13.90
C ALA A 274 20.08 18.41 -14.81
N ASP A 275 21.15 19.01 -15.35
CA ASP A 275 21.11 20.22 -16.13
C ASP A 275 20.07 20.10 -17.26
N ARG A 276 18.90 20.69 -17.04
CA ARG A 276 18.11 21.29 -18.11
C ARG A 276 18.97 22.39 -18.71
N THR A 277 19.93 21.99 -19.52
CA THR A 277 20.45 22.76 -20.64
C THR A 277 19.33 22.89 -21.68
N GLU A 278 18.18 23.42 -21.27
CA GLU A 278 17.59 24.44 -22.11
C GLU A 278 18.65 25.53 -22.15
N LYS A 279 19.42 25.51 -23.25
CA LYS A 279 20.05 26.72 -23.75
C LYS A 279 19.04 27.82 -23.56
N GLN A 280 19.27 28.68 -22.57
CA GLN A 280 18.69 30.01 -22.51
C GLN A 280 19.28 30.80 -23.69
N THR A 281 18.96 30.38 -24.92
CA THR A 281 18.76 31.33 -26.00
C THR A 281 17.58 32.16 -25.55
N GLY A 282 17.82 33.44 -25.24
CA GLY A 282 16.91 34.41 -24.63
C GLY A 282 15.61 34.73 -25.39
N SER A 283 14.88 33.72 -25.85
CA SER A 283 13.49 33.82 -26.23
C SER A 283 12.62 33.40 -25.06
N LYS A 284 11.82 34.32 -24.54
CA LYS A 284 10.69 34.01 -23.67
C LYS A 284 9.83 32.97 -24.39
N VAL A 285 9.85 31.72 -23.95
CA VAL A 285 8.87 30.73 -24.41
C VAL A 285 7.49 31.32 -24.08
N PRO A 286 6.57 31.45 -25.06
CA PRO A 286 5.24 31.95 -24.80
C PRO A 286 4.58 31.18 -23.65
N GLU A 287 4.02 31.90 -22.68
CA GLU A 287 3.35 31.32 -21.51
C GLU A 287 2.26 30.31 -21.90
N ALA A 288 1.61 30.54 -23.04
CA ALA A 288 0.65 29.61 -23.66
C ALA A 288 1.24 28.24 -23.99
N LEU A 289 2.48 28.18 -24.52
CA LEU A 289 3.16 26.91 -24.83
C LEU A 289 3.58 26.16 -23.56
N ILE A 290 3.93 26.88 -22.49
CA ILE A 290 4.23 26.28 -21.19
C ILE A 290 2.96 25.65 -20.61
N ALA A 291 1.84 26.37 -20.67
CA ALA A 291 0.56 25.87 -20.18
C ALA A 291 0.04 24.67 -20.98
N GLU A 292 0.16 24.71 -22.31
CA GLU A 292 -0.24 23.60 -23.19
C GLU A 292 0.56 22.31 -22.86
N ARG A 293 1.88 22.42 -22.72
CA ARG A 293 2.74 21.28 -22.36
C ARG A 293 2.41 20.72 -20.98
N ALA A 294 2.24 21.59 -19.98
CA ALA A 294 1.86 21.19 -18.63
C ALA A 294 0.51 20.44 -18.63
N THR A 295 -0.45 20.96 -19.37
CA THR A 295 -1.79 20.36 -19.51
C THR A 295 -1.75 18.99 -20.19
N LYS A 296 -1.01 18.83 -21.30
CA LYS A 296 -0.83 17.53 -21.98
C LYS A 296 -0.19 16.49 -21.07
N ARG A 297 0.85 16.86 -20.33
CA ARG A 297 1.53 15.97 -19.38
C ARG A 297 0.59 15.56 -18.25
N TYR A 298 -0.20 16.50 -17.71
CA TYR A 298 -1.18 16.23 -16.67
C TYR A 298 -2.23 15.20 -17.15
N ALA A 299 -2.86 15.45 -18.30
CA ALA A 299 -3.88 14.55 -18.85
C ALA A 299 -3.33 13.16 -19.20
N ALA A 300 -2.16 13.08 -19.84
CA ALA A 300 -1.52 11.81 -20.19
C ALA A 300 -1.20 10.96 -18.95
N ARG A 301 -0.72 11.59 -17.86
CA ARG A 301 -0.44 10.90 -16.61
C ARG A 301 -1.71 10.31 -15.99
N ILE A 302 -2.81 11.07 -15.97
CA ILE A 302 -4.10 10.55 -15.49
C ILE A 302 -4.56 9.37 -16.34
N ASN A 303 -4.55 9.48 -17.68
CA ASN A 303 -4.93 8.38 -18.56
C ASN A 303 -4.13 7.10 -18.25
N ASN A 304 -2.80 7.21 -18.17
CA ASN A 304 -1.92 6.08 -17.87
C ASN A 304 -2.24 5.43 -16.51
N MET A 305 -2.51 6.24 -15.48
CA MET A 305 -2.86 5.74 -14.15
C MET A 305 -4.21 5.00 -14.15
N ILE A 306 -5.23 5.53 -14.83
CA ILE A 306 -6.53 4.86 -14.90
C ILE A 306 -6.45 3.58 -15.75
N SER A 307 -5.73 3.60 -16.87
CA SER A 307 -5.51 2.41 -17.69
C SER A 307 -4.81 1.29 -16.92
N ALA A 308 -3.91 1.62 -15.99
CA ALA A 308 -3.27 0.62 -15.13
C ALA A 308 -4.25 -0.07 -14.17
N ILE A 309 -5.29 0.64 -13.70
CA ILE A 309 -6.39 0.04 -12.92
C ILE A 309 -7.25 -0.85 -13.84
N GLN A 310 -7.59 -0.36 -15.04
CA GLN A 310 -8.41 -1.09 -16.01
C GLN A 310 -7.76 -2.40 -16.49
N ALA A 311 -6.45 -2.42 -16.71
CA ALA A 311 -5.73 -3.59 -17.21
C ALA A 311 -5.79 -4.80 -16.26
N GLY A 312 -6.08 -4.59 -14.97
CA GLY A 312 -6.28 -5.65 -13.98
C GLY A 312 -7.73 -6.14 -13.85
N GLN A 313 -8.63 -5.76 -14.75
CA GLN A 313 -10.07 -6.03 -14.59
C GLN A 313 -10.42 -7.51 -14.65
N ASN A 314 -10.84 -8.02 -13.50
CA ASN A 314 -11.97 -8.94 -13.42
C ASN A 314 -13.14 -8.10 -12.89
N THR A 315 -14.07 -7.71 -13.76
CA THR A 315 -15.17 -6.75 -13.48
C THR A 315 -16.11 -7.18 -12.35
N ASP A 316 -15.96 -8.40 -11.85
CA ASP A 316 -16.81 -8.95 -10.80
C ASP A 316 -16.29 -8.68 -9.38
N GLN A 317 -15.02 -8.26 -9.22
CA GLN A 317 -14.37 -8.16 -7.91
C GLN A 317 -13.54 -6.87 -7.75
N PHE A 318 -14.17 -5.69 -7.85
CA PHE A 318 -13.49 -4.39 -7.68
C PHE A 318 -12.73 -4.26 -6.35
N TYR A 319 -13.17 -4.96 -5.30
CA TYR A 319 -12.51 -4.92 -3.98
C TYR A 319 -11.02 -5.28 -4.06
N ARG A 320 -10.62 -6.19 -4.98
CA ARG A 320 -9.22 -6.61 -5.19
C ARG A 320 -8.31 -5.50 -5.74
N GLN A 321 -8.90 -4.41 -6.23
CA GLN A 321 -8.17 -3.27 -6.79
C GLN A 321 -8.20 -2.04 -5.89
N LEU A 322 -8.79 -2.13 -4.69
CA LEU A 322 -8.97 -0.98 -3.80
C LEU A 322 -7.66 -0.31 -3.43
N LEU A 323 -6.62 -1.10 -3.14
CA LEU A 323 -5.28 -0.56 -2.87
C LEU A 323 -4.81 0.32 -4.03
N TRP A 324 -4.87 -0.18 -5.26
CA TRP A 324 -4.42 0.54 -6.45
C TRP A 324 -5.31 1.73 -6.80
N THR A 325 -6.60 1.63 -6.50
CA THR A 325 -7.61 2.68 -6.70
C THR A 325 -7.35 3.84 -5.75
N ASP A 326 -7.17 3.57 -4.45
CA ASP A 326 -6.82 4.55 -3.43
C ASP A 326 -5.48 5.24 -3.76
N ARG A 327 -4.46 4.45 -4.12
CA ARG A 327 -3.14 4.98 -4.50
C ARG A 327 -3.23 5.87 -5.72
N THR A 328 -4.00 5.50 -6.73
CA THR A 328 -4.20 6.34 -7.92
C THR A 328 -4.94 7.63 -7.59
N ALA A 329 -5.99 7.57 -6.75
CA ALA A 329 -6.72 8.76 -6.33
C ALA A 329 -5.80 9.76 -5.63
N LYS A 330 -5.00 9.28 -4.67
CA LYS A 330 -3.99 10.07 -3.95
C LYS A 330 -2.96 10.66 -4.91
N ALA A 331 -2.42 9.86 -5.82
CA ALA A 331 -1.46 10.34 -6.82
C ALA A 331 -2.00 11.54 -7.60
N ILE A 332 -3.23 11.44 -8.12
CA ILE A 332 -3.85 12.50 -8.93
C ILE A 332 -3.97 13.80 -8.11
N THR A 333 -4.41 13.72 -6.85
CA THR A 333 -4.56 14.91 -5.99
C THR A 333 -3.23 15.58 -5.63
N GLN A 334 -2.13 14.83 -5.69
CA GLN A 334 -0.79 15.31 -5.35
C GLN A 334 -0.01 15.80 -6.57
N MET A 335 -0.56 15.64 -7.78
CA MET A 335 0.08 16.12 -9.01
C MET A 335 0.22 17.64 -9.02
N SER A 336 1.35 18.14 -9.52
CA SER A 336 1.52 19.58 -9.76
C SER A 336 0.42 20.10 -10.69
N THR A 337 -0.24 21.17 -10.25
CA THR A 337 -1.35 21.85 -10.94
C THR A 337 -0.89 23.12 -11.65
N ARG A 338 0.41 23.43 -11.57
CA ARG A 338 1.00 24.67 -12.10
C ARG A 338 0.88 24.70 -13.62
N ASN A 339 0.36 25.82 -14.13
CA ASN A 339 0.15 26.07 -15.56
C ASN A 339 -0.77 25.04 -16.26
N VAL A 340 -1.57 24.26 -15.51
CA VAL A 340 -2.53 23.32 -16.10
C VAL A 340 -3.83 24.06 -16.44
N ASP A 341 -4.42 23.76 -17.59
CA ASP A 341 -5.74 24.28 -17.99
C ASP A 341 -6.78 24.04 -16.87
N PRO A 342 -7.50 25.07 -16.39
CA PRO A 342 -8.45 24.94 -15.28
C PRO A 342 -9.56 23.92 -15.51
N LYS A 343 -9.97 23.67 -16.76
CA LYS A 343 -10.97 22.65 -17.09
C LYS A 343 -10.40 21.26 -16.98
N VAL A 344 -9.18 21.03 -17.48
CA VAL A 344 -8.48 19.73 -17.33
C VAL A 344 -8.20 19.44 -15.86
N LEU A 345 -7.79 20.46 -15.10
CA LEU A 345 -7.60 20.34 -13.64
C LEU A 345 -8.89 19.93 -12.92
N ARG A 346 -10.03 20.55 -13.26
CA ARG A 346 -11.33 20.19 -12.70
C ARG A 346 -11.72 18.75 -13.02
N LEU A 347 -11.54 18.30 -14.26
CA LEU A 347 -11.80 16.92 -14.66
C LEU A 347 -10.90 15.94 -13.88
N GLY A 348 -9.60 16.25 -13.73
CA GLY A 348 -8.69 15.44 -12.92
C GLY A 348 -9.13 15.33 -11.45
N ASN A 349 -9.55 16.44 -10.84
CA ASN A 349 -10.11 16.44 -9.49
C ASN A 349 -11.41 15.63 -9.38
N GLU A 350 -12.27 15.66 -10.40
CA GLU A 350 -13.49 14.88 -10.45
C GLU A 350 -13.24 13.37 -10.61
N ILE A 351 -12.20 13.00 -11.35
CA ILE A 351 -11.74 11.61 -11.46
C ILE A 351 -11.22 11.13 -10.11
N ALA A 352 -10.35 11.90 -9.47
CA ALA A 352 -9.83 11.57 -8.14
C ALA A 352 -10.96 11.42 -7.10
N ARG A 353 -11.95 12.32 -7.11
CA ARG A 353 -13.13 12.21 -6.24
C ARG A 353 -13.93 10.93 -6.48
N ASN A 354 -14.14 10.54 -7.74
CA ASN A 354 -14.85 9.29 -8.04
C ASN A 354 -14.07 8.06 -7.58
N LEU A 355 -12.74 8.06 -7.74
CA LEU A 355 -11.89 6.97 -7.21
C LEU A 355 -11.97 6.88 -5.68
N PHE A 356 -11.92 8.02 -4.97
CA PHE A 356 -12.15 8.02 -3.51
C PHE A 356 -13.55 7.55 -3.14
N GLY A 357 -14.57 7.88 -3.95
CA GLY A 357 -15.93 7.37 -3.78
C GLY A 357 -15.98 5.84 -3.83
N ILE A 358 -15.27 5.22 -4.77
CA ILE A 358 -15.15 3.76 -4.86
C ILE A 358 -14.56 3.19 -3.56
N VAL A 359 -13.45 3.76 -3.08
CA VAL A 359 -12.80 3.31 -1.85
C VAL A 359 -13.72 3.45 -0.65
N SER A 360 -14.39 4.60 -0.52
CA SER A 360 -15.32 4.89 0.57
C SER A 360 -16.52 3.93 0.57
N ASP A 361 -17.07 3.60 -0.60
CA ASP A 361 -18.22 2.69 -0.71
C ASP A 361 -17.87 1.28 -0.18
N PHE A 362 -16.66 0.80 -0.45
CA PHE A 362 -16.19 -0.49 0.07
C PHE A 362 -15.86 -0.47 1.56
N GLN A 363 -15.26 0.62 2.07
CA GLN A 363 -15.05 0.80 3.51
C GLN A 363 -16.39 0.80 4.26
N GLN A 364 -17.37 1.56 3.76
CA GLN A 364 -18.71 1.61 4.33
C GLN A 364 -19.42 0.26 4.24
N ALA A 365 -19.23 -0.50 3.15
CA ALA A 365 -19.77 -1.85 3.03
C ALA A 365 -19.18 -2.80 4.07
N ALA A 366 -17.87 -2.75 4.33
CA ALA A 366 -17.22 -3.55 5.37
C ALA A 366 -17.73 -3.19 6.78
N GLU A 367 -17.84 -1.90 7.10
CA GLU A 367 -18.42 -1.45 8.36
C GLU A 367 -19.88 -1.91 8.50
N THR A 368 -20.70 -1.70 7.46
CA THR A 368 -22.11 -2.08 7.46
C THR A 368 -22.27 -3.60 7.59
N ALA A 369 -21.42 -4.38 6.91
CA ALA A 369 -21.41 -5.84 7.04
C ALA A 369 -21.06 -6.27 8.47
N ASN A 370 -20.11 -5.60 9.12
CA ASN A 370 -19.77 -5.86 10.52
C ASN A 370 -20.93 -5.51 11.47
N TYR A 371 -21.55 -4.34 11.32
CA TYR A 371 -22.70 -3.92 12.13
C TYR A 371 -23.91 -4.83 11.92
N ARG A 372 -24.28 -5.11 10.66
CA ARG A 372 -25.38 -6.02 10.32
C ARG A 372 -25.07 -7.45 10.76
N GLY A 373 -23.84 -7.91 10.59
CA GLY A 373 -23.37 -9.19 11.09
C GLY A 373 -23.59 -9.29 12.59
N ALA A 374 -23.15 -8.33 13.37
CA ALA A 374 -23.37 -8.31 14.81
C ALA A 374 -24.86 -8.26 15.21
N ALA A 375 -25.68 -7.49 14.49
CA ALA A 375 -27.10 -7.30 14.80
C ALA A 375 -28.01 -8.46 14.35
N GLU A 376 -27.75 -9.06 13.18
CA GLU A 376 -28.56 -10.12 12.58
C GLU A 376 -28.06 -11.53 12.92
N THR A 377 -26.81 -11.64 13.39
CA THR A 377 -26.24 -12.88 13.94
C THR A 377 -25.81 -12.69 15.39
N PRO A 378 -26.73 -12.26 16.29
CA PRO A 378 -26.43 -12.33 17.71
C PRO A 378 -26.10 -13.79 18.03
N PRO A 379 -25.09 -14.07 18.89
CA PRO A 379 -24.71 -15.44 19.19
C PRO A 379 -25.97 -16.21 19.58
N PRO A 380 -26.36 -17.26 18.83
CA PRO A 380 -27.56 -18.00 19.15
C PRO A 380 -27.26 -18.73 20.46
N PHE A 381 -27.80 -18.22 21.56
CA PHE A 381 -27.81 -18.93 22.81
C PHE A 381 -28.95 -19.93 22.75
N ASP A 382 -28.68 -21.15 22.29
CA ASP A 382 -29.61 -22.26 22.50
C ASP A 382 -29.47 -22.70 23.95
N TRP A 383 -30.41 -22.24 24.78
CA TRP A 383 -30.48 -22.60 26.19
C TRP A 383 -31.01 -24.02 26.34
N HIS A 384 -30.13 -24.95 26.65
CA HIS A 384 -30.51 -26.30 27.05
C HIS A 384 -30.61 -26.36 28.56
N THR A 385 -31.78 -26.74 29.08
CA THR A 385 -31.95 -27.04 30.50
C THR A 385 -32.08 -28.54 30.68
N ASN A 386 -31.01 -29.19 31.14
CA ASN A 386 -31.01 -30.61 31.44
C ASN A 386 -31.16 -30.84 32.95
N MET A 387 -31.88 -31.90 33.32
CA MET A 387 -31.97 -32.37 34.69
C MET A 387 -30.78 -33.27 34.99
N VAL A 388 -29.80 -32.77 35.75
CA VAL A 388 -28.61 -33.56 36.12
C VAL A 388 -28.82 -34.13 37.52
N PRO A 389 -28.70 -35.45 37.71
CA PRO A 389 -28.78 -36.04 39.04
C PRO A 389 -27.56 -35.59 39.85
N TYR A 390 -27.79 -35.13 41.08
CA TYR A 390 -26.71 -34.89 42.03
C TYR A 390 -27.00 -35.62 43.35
N TYR A 391 -25.94 -36.13 43.98
CA TYR A 391 -26.05 -36.92 45.20
C TYR A 391 -26.35 -36.03 46.39
N THR A 392 -27.33 -36.42 47.20
CA THR A 392 -27.61 -35.74 48.46
C THR A 392 -27.09 -36.57 49.63
N PHE A 393 -27.40 -37.88 49.73
CA PHE A 393 -26.83 -38.79 50.76
C PHE A 393 -27.08 -40.29 50.41
N VAL A 394 -26.25 -41.20 50.93
CA VAL A 394 -26.40 -42.67 50.78
C VAL A 394 -27.03 -43.26 52.04
N THR A 395 -28.07 -44.08 51.88
CA THR A 395 -28.70 -44.82 53.00
C THR A 395 -28.43 -46.32 52.88
N PRO A 396 -28.60 -47.12 53.95
CA PRO A 396 -28.47 -48.58 53.90
C PRO A 396 -29.42 -49.28 52.91
N TYR A 397 -30.49 -48.60 52.48
CA TYR A 397 -31.51 -49.12 51.58
C TYR A 397 -31.36 -48.66 50.11
N GLY A 398 -30.30 -47.92 49.78
CA GLY A 398 -29.99 -47.51 48.41
C GLY A 398 -29.66 -46.02 48.26
N ARG A 399 -29.38 -45.64 47.01
CA ARG A 399 -29.05 -44.25 46.61
C ARG A 399 -30.31 -43.53 46.19
N TYR A 400 -30.59 -42.39 46.81
CA TYR A 400 -31.65 -41.46 46.38
C TYR A 400 -31.05 -40.37 45.48
N TYR A 401 -31.69 -40.15 44.33
CA TYR A 401 -31.29 -39.11 43.38
C TYR A 401 -32.24 -37.90 43.51
N ARG A 402 -31.67 -36.69 43.62
CA ARG A 402 -32.39 -35.44 43.36
C ARG A 402 -31.84 -34.84 42.07
N TYR A 403 -32.73 -34.31 41.25
CA TYR A 403 -32.36 -33.65 40.00
C TYR A 403 -32.29 -32.14 40.24
N ARG A 404 -31.22 -31.48 39.75
CA ARG A 404 -31.16 -30.02 39.66
C ARG A 404 -31.15 -29.62 38.18
N PRO A 405 -31.83 -28.53 37.80
CA PRO A 405 -31.69 -27.99 36.45
C PRO A 405 -30.25 -27.47 36.28
N LEU A 406 -29.57 -27.95 35.25
CA LEU A 406 -28.36 -27.35 34.71
C LEU A 406 -28.75 -26.72 33.38
N SER A 407 -28.71 -25.39 33.34
CA SER A 407 -28.84 -24.64 32.11
C SER A 407 -27.45 -24.40 31.54
N TYR A 408 -27.23 -24.79 30.29
CA TYR A 408 -26.04 -24.45 29.53
C TYR A 408 -26.47 -23.91 28.17
N ALA A 409 -25.72 -22.98 27.62
CA ALA A 409 -25.94 -22.48 26.27
C ALA A 409 -25.02 -23.21 25.31
N GLN A 410 -25.56 -23.71 24.19
CA GLN A 410 -24.76 -24.08 23.04
C GLN A 410 -24.70 -22.89 22.08
N ILE A 411 -23.50 -22.50 21.69
CA ILE A 411 -23.27 -21.44 20.71
C ILE A 411 -23.12 -22.12 19.35
N ASN A 412 -24.13 -22.01 18.49
CA ASN A 412 -24.03 -22.48 17.11
C ASN A 412 -23.30 -21.42 16.26
N MET A 413 -21.96 -21.48 16.25
CA MET A 413 -21.14 -20.52 15.50
C MET A 413 -21.25 -20.71 13.98
N HIS A 414 -21.52 -21.92 13.50
CA HIS A 414 -21.54 -22.22 12.07
C HIS A 414 -22.65 -21.49 11.31
N THR A 415 -23.89 -21.49 11.82
CA THR A 415 -25.01 -20.81 11.17
C THR A 415 -24.84 -19.29 11.18
N SER A 416 -24.27 -18.75 12.27
CA SER A 416 -23.90 -17.33 12.36
C SER A 416 -22.84 -16.94 11.34
N LEU A 417 -21.80 -17.76 11.16
CA LEU A 417 -20.73 -17.49 10.19
C LEU A 417 -21.23 -17.52 8.74
N VAL A 418 -22.03 -18.53 8.36
CA VAL A 418 -22.63 -18.60 7.02
C VAL A 418 -23.47 -17.36 6.74
N ARG A 419 -24.25 -16.91 7.73
CA ARG A 419 -25.07 -15.71 7.59
C ARG A 419 -24.24 -14.42 7.55
N ARG A 420 -23.16 -14.32 8.33
CA ARG A 420 -22.22 -13.18 8.24
C ARG A 420 -21.57 -13.07 6.87
N ARG A 421 -21.08 -14.19 6.32
CA ARG A 421 -20.54 -14.23 4.95
C ARG A 421 -21.57 -13.82 3.91
N ALA A 422 -22.83 -14.23 4.08
CA ALA A 422 -23.91 -13.81 3.18
C ALA A 422 -24.20 -12.30 3.27
N ILE A 423 -24.16 -11.72 4.47
CA ILE A 423 -24.31 -10.26 4.69
C ILE A 423 -23.14 -9.51 4.05
N GLU A 424 -21.90 -9.96 4.30
CA GLU A 424 -20.70 -9.37 3.73
C GLU A 424 -20.72 -9.40 2.19
N ALA A 425 -21.04 -10.57 1.62
CA ALA A 425 -21.19 -10.72 0.17
C ALA A 425 -22.31 -9.81 -0.40
N GLU A 426 -23.39 -9.61 0.35
CA GLU A 426 -24.47 -8.71 -0.05
C GLU A 426 -23.99 -7.25 -0.08
N GLU A 427 -23.35 -6.76 0.98
CA GLU A 427 -22.86 -5.38 1.05
C GLU A 427 -21.74 -5.12 0.04
N PHE A 428 -20.82 -6.07 -0.14
CA PHE A 428 -19.75 -5.95 -1.14
C PHE A 428 -20.29 -5.97 -2.57
N ARG A 429 -21.37 -6.73 -2.84
CA ARG A 429 -22.04 -6.68 -4.15
C ARG A 429 -22.63 -5.30 -4.41
N ARG A 430 -23.26 -4.67 -3.41
CA ARG A 430 -23.78 -3.29 -3.53
C ARG A 430 -22.67 -2.28 -3.78
N ALA A 431 -21.57 -2.36 -3.02
CA ALA A 431 -20.38 -1.52 -3.25
C ALA A 431 -19.81 -1.73 -4.67
N ASN A 432 -19.75 -2.97 -5.15
CA ASN A 432 -19.30 -3.30 -6.49
C ASN A 432 -20.21 -2.70 -7.59
N GLU A 433 -21.53 -2.73 -7.41
CA GLU A 433 -22.48 -2.06 -8.32
C GLU A 433 -22.29 -0.53 -8.32
N SER A 434 -22.04 0.07 -7.16
CA SER A 434 -21.73 1.49 -7.04
C SER A 434 -20.40 1.84 -7.73
N ALA A 435 -19.37 1.02 -7.49
CA ALA A 435 -18.05 1.18 -8.09
C ALA A 435 -18.11 1.13 -9.62
N LYS A 436 -18.88 0.20 -10.20
CA LYS A 436 -19.12 0.13 -11.65
C LYS A 436 -19.66 1.45 -12.21
N ARG A 437 -20.63 2.07 -11.53
CA ARG A 437 -21.19 3.37 -11.95
C ARG A 437 -20.16 4.49 -11.87
N LEU A 438 -19.45 4.61 -10.75
CA LEU A 438 -18.40 5.63 -10.56
C LEU A 438 -17.28 5.47 -11.58
N PHE A 439 -16.95 4.23 -11.95
CA PHE A 439 -15.94 3.94 -12.96
C PHE A 439 -16.39 4.34 -14.37
N SER A 440 -17.65 4.07 -14.74
CA SER A 440 -18.21 4.59 -16.00
C SER A 440 -18.19 6.12 -16.05
N GLU A 441 -18.45 6.81 -14.94
CA GLU A 441 -18.29 8.27 -14.87
C GLU A 441 -16.83 8.72 -15.03
N ILE A 442 -15.86 7.96 -14.51
CA ILE A 442 -14.44 8.23 -14.72
C ILE A 442 -14.11 8.11 -16.21
N GLU A 443 -14.59 7.07 -16.89
CA GLU A 443 -14.37 6.88 -18.33
C GLU A 443 -14.93 8.05 -19.15
N LEU A 444 -16.15 8.51 -18.84
CA LEU A 444 -16.73 9.69 -19.49
C LEU A 444 -15.88 10.95 -19.26
N LYS A 445 -15.37 11.16 -18.05
CA LYS A 445 -14.50 12.31 -17.73
C LYS A 445 -13.15 12.22 -18.44
N LEU A 446 -12.59 11.02 -18.61
CA LEU A 446 -11.38 10.80 -19.41
C LEU A 446 -11.61 11.12 -20.88
N GLU A 447 -12.73 10.71 -21.45
CA GLU A 447 -13.12 11.06 -22.82
C GLU A 447 -13.27 12.57 -22.98
N GLU A 448 -13.95 13.25 -22.05
CA GLU A 448 -14.09 14.71 -22.04
C GLU A 448 -12.74 15.43 -21.95
N MET A 449 -11.83 14.90 -21.12
CA MET A 449 -10.47 15.41 -20.98
C MET A 449 -9.71 15.27 -22.30
N ASN A 450 -9.70 14.08 -22.90
CA ASN A 450 -9.03 13.81 -24.16
C ASN A 450 -9.58 14.66 -25.31
N TYR A 451 -10.91 14.81 -25.38
CA TYR A 451 -11.56 15.68 -26.35
C TYR A 451 -11.18 17.16 -26.19
N HIS A 452 -11.06 17.64 -24.95
CA HIS A 452 -10.58 19.00 -24.69
C HIS A 452 -9.13 19.18 -25.13
N MET A 453 -8.29 18.17 -24.90
CA MET A 453 -6.90 18.17 -25.37
C MET A 453 -6.83 18.28 -26.90
N ASP A 454 -7.58 17.46 -27.63
CA ASP A 454 -7.54 17.46 -29.11
C ASP A 454 -8.03 18.78 -29.71
N ARG A 455 -9.06 19.41 -29.13
CA ARG A 455 -9.57 20.70 -29.62
C ARG A 455 -8.68 21.88 -29.32
N SER A 456 -7.91 21.84 -28.22
CA SER A 456 -6.97 22.90 -27.87
C SER A 456 -5.77 22.96 -28.83
N ILE A 457 -5.49 21.87 -29.56
CA ILE A 457 -4.37 21.71 -30.50
C ILE A 457 -4.74 22.16 -31.93
N GLY A 458 -6.03 22.19 -32.25
CA GLY A 458 -6.54 22.53 -33.59
C GLY A 458 -6.71 24.04 -33.87
N ARG A 459 -6.20 24.92 -33.00
CA ARG A 459 -6.20 26.38 -33.14
C ARG A 459 -4.80 26.91 -32.92
#